data_AF-A0A1Q6U4V8-F1
#
_entry.id   AF-A0A1Q6U4V8-F1
#
_cell.length_a   1.000
_cell.length_b   1.000
_cell.length_c   1.000
_cell.angle_alpha   90.00
_cell.angle_beta   90.00
_cell.angle_gamma   90.00
#
_symmetry.space_group_name_H-M   'P 1'
#
loop_
_entity.id
_entity.type
_entity.pdbx_description
1 polymer ?
#
loop_
_entity_poly.entity_id
_entity_poly.type
_entity_poly.pdbx_seq_one_letter_code
_entity_poly.pdbx_strand_id
1 'polypeptide(L)'
;MNLNDIVNNFQNKSNYYGDFKNFEGEINAYRNKIQPMTDEQGNTFRHMAGSAAMTQKYNPILTNILGTAKEVDDYFIKHKNGWDSLGDIKNNFIGSIVGQKNKYMPRKSLYDLIFKDFIK
;
A
#
# COMPACT_ATOMS: atom_id res chain seq x y z
N MET A 1 -23.77 11.76 2.37
CA MET A 1 -23.18 10.43 2.11
C MET A 1 -22.00 10.30 3.06
N ASN A 2 -22.00 9.30 3.95
CA ASN A 2 -20.90 9.09 4.90
C ASN A 2 -19.65 8.58 4.14
N LEU A 3 -18.44 8.95 4.56
CA LEU A 3 -17.19 8.41 4.02
C LEU A 3 -17.19 6.87 4.04
N ASN A 4 -17.76 6.26 5.07
CA ASN A 4 -17.97 4.81 5.18
C ASN A 4 -18.89 4.29 4.07
N ASP A 5 -19.91 5.03 3.65
CA ASP A 5 -20.80 4.61 2.55
C ASP A 5 -20.09 4.69 1.20
N ILE A 6 -19.21 5.68 1.00
CA ILE A 6 -18.40 5.81 -0.21
C ILE A 6 -17.39 4.68 -0.27
N VAL A 7 -16.66 4.44 0.83
CA VAL A 7 -15.66 3.39 0.98
C VAL A 7 -16.30 2.00 0.84
N ASN A 8 -17.43 1.74 1.52
CA ASN A 8 -18.15 0.45 1.43
C ASN A 8 -18.76 0.22 0.04
N ASN A 9 -19.31 1.24 -0.62
CA ASN A 9 -19.83 1.09 -1.99
C ASN A 9 -18.71 0.87 -3.00
N PHE A 10 -17.55 1.52 -2.83
CA PHE A 10 -16.38 1.26 -3.69
C PHE A 10 -15.76 -0.11 -3.41
N GLN A 11 -15.66 -0.51 -2.15
CA GLN A 11 -15.23 -1.85 -1.72
C GLN A 11 -16.04 -2.96 -2.36
N ASN A 12 -17.36 -2.81 -2.38
CA ASN A 12 -18.27 -3.84 -2.88
C ASN A 12 -18.41 -3.82 -4.42
N LYS A 13 -18.15 -2.70 -5.09
CA LYS A 13 -18.23 -2.59 -6.57
C LYS A 13 -16.89 -2.71 -7.29
N SER A 14 -15.77 -2.53 -6.60
CA SER A 14 -14.44 -2.70 -7.18
C SER A 14 -13.75 -3.94 -6.60
N ASN A 15 -13.10 -4.72 -7.46
CA ASN A 15 -12.22 -5.81 -7.02
C ASN A 15 -10.99 -5.30 -6.22
N TYR A 16 -10.93 -4.00 -5.92
CA TYR A 16 -9.82 -3.30 -5.29
C TYR A 16 -9.43 -3.93 -3.95
N TYR A 17 -10.40 -4.27 -3.09
CA TYR A 17 -10.09 -4.87 -1.80
C TYR A 17 -9.65 -6.33 -1.90
N GLY A 18 -10.21 -7.09 -2.85
CA GLY A 18 -9.75 -8.43 -3.17
C GLY A 18 -8.30 -8.41 -3.67
N ASP A 19 -7.99 -7.50 -4.58
CA ASP A 19 -6.64 -7.30 -5.10
C ASP A 19 -5.67 -6.80 -4.04
N PHE A 20 -6.10 -5.89 -3.17
CA PHE A 20 -5.29 -5.39 -2.07
C PHE A 20 -4.87 -6.55 -1.16
N LYS A 21 -5.81 -7.42 -0.75
CA LYS A 21 -5.50 -8.61 0.06
C LYS A 21 -4.58 -9.58 -0.68
N ASN A 22 -4.79 -9.77 -1.99
CA ASN A 22 -3.92 -10.62 -2.81
C ASN A 22 -2.48 -10.08 -2.86
N PHE A 23 -2.31 -8.78 -3.07
CA PHE A 23 -0.98 -8.16 -3.08
C PHE A 23 -0.35 -8.14 -1.70
N GLU A 24 -1.12 -7.94 -0.63
CA GLU A 24 -0.58 -8.05 0.74
C GLU A 24 -0.01 -9.45 1.00
N GLY A 25 -0.69 -10.51 0.54
CA GLY A 25 -0.18 -11.87 0.58
C GLY A 25 1.12 -12.05 -0.23
N GLU A 26 1.18 -11.50 -1.44
CA GLU A 26 2.38 -11.54 -2.30
C GLU A 26 3.58 -10.81 -1.66
N ILE A 27 3.35 -9.63 -1.09
CA ILE A 27 4.35 -8.79 -0.43
C ILE A 27 4.90 -9.50 0.82
N ASN A 28 4.03 -10.10 1.63
CA ASN A 28 4.45 -10.87 2.80
C ASN A 28 5.28 -12.10 2.39
N ALA A 29 4.86 -12.81 1.33
CA ALA A 29 5.63 -13.94 0.80
C ALA A 29 6.99 -13.52 0.23
N TYR A 30 7.06 -12.35 -0.41
CA TYR A 30 8.32 -11.77 -0.87
C TYR A 30 9.23 -11.41 0.31
N ARG A 31 8.72 -10.69 1.31
CA ARG A 31 9.46 -10.27 2.51
C ARG A 31 10.14 -11.44 3.22
N ASN A 32 9.43 -12.56 3.35
CA ASN A 32 9.96 -13.78 3.99
C ASN A 32 11.14 -14.44 3.24
N LYS A 33 11.41 -14.08 1.98
CA LYS A 33 12.43 -14.72 1.13
C LYS A 33 13.73 -13.94 0.96
N ILE A 34 13.69 -12.61 1.07
CA ILE A 34 14.80 -11.74 0.65
C ILE A 34 15.75 -11.39 1.79
N GLN A 35 15.26 -11.00 2.98
CA GLN A 35 16.09 -10.72 4.15
C GLN A 35 15.22 -10.44 5.39
N PRO A 36 15.69 -10.72 6.63
CA PRO A 36 15.02 -10.21 7.83
C PRO A 36 14.96 -8.68 7.80
N MET A 37 13.77 -8.13 8.04
CA MET A 37 13.54 -6.69 8.20
C MET A 37 13.11 -6.42 9.64
N THR A 38 13.39 -5.24 10.16
CA THR A 38 12.72 -4.76 11.38
C THR A 38 11.23 -4.55 11.13
N ASP A 39 10.41 -4.47 12.19
CA ASP A 39 8.98 -4.23 12.04
C ASP A 39 8.69 -2.91 11.31
N GLU A 40 9.49 -1.88 11.58
CA GLU A 40 9.38 -0.57 10.93
C GLU A 40 9.74 -0.62 9.42
N GLN A 41 10.85 -1.30 9.07
CA GLN A 41 11.25 -1.53 7.69
C GLN A 41 10.18 -2.36 6.95
N GLY A 42 9.67 -3.41 7.61
CA GLY A 42 8.63 -4.27 7.09
C GLY A 42 7.32 -3.54 6.85
N ASN A 43 6.96 -2.60 7.74
CA ASN A 43 5.78 -1.76 7.57
C ASN A 43 5.97 -0.77 6.41
N THR A 44 7.10 -0.04 6.39
CA THR A 44 7.46 0.89 5.31
C THR A 44 7.40 0.21 3.94
N PHE A 45 8.05 -0.96 3.84
CA PHE A 45 8.04 -1.76 2.63
C PHE A 45 6.63 -2.16 2.20
N ARG A 46 5.80 -2.63 3.13
CA ARG A 46 4.42 -3.06 2.84
C ARG A 46 3.56 -1.93 2.29
N HIS A 47 3.63 -0.74 2.88
CA HIS A 47 2.86 0.42 2.42
C HIS A 47 3.31 0.89 1.02
N MET A 48 4.63 0.98 0.79
CA MET A 48 5.16 1.35 -0.52
C MET A 48 4.84 0.29 -1.59
N ALA A 49 5.13 -0.99 -1.32
CA ALA A 49 4.92 -2.07 -2.27
C ALA A 49 3.43 -2.32 -2.57
N GLY A 50 2.57 -2.23 -1.55
CA GLY A 50 1.13 -2.38 -1.69
C GLY A 50 0.54 -1.29 -2.58
N SER A 51 0.87 -0.03 -2.28
CA SER A 51 0.43 1.10 -3.10
C SER A 51 0.98 1.04 -4.54
N ALA A 52 2.24 0.62 -4.71
CA ALA A 52 2.83 0.47 -6.02
C ALA A 52 2.12 -0.60 -6.86
N ALA A 53 1.88 -1.78 -6.29
CA ALA A 53 1.16 -2.88 -6.95
C ALA A 53 -0.29 -2.49 -7.30
N MET A 54 -0.99 -1.80 -6.39
CA MET A 54 -2.32 -1.27 -6.66
C MET A 54 -2.29 -0.25 -7.81
N THR A 55 -1.29 0.63 -7.85
CA THR A 55 -1.17 1.66 -8.90
C THR A 55 -0.81 1.07 -10.28
N GLN A 56 -0.21 -0.13 -10.35
CA GLN A 56 -0.04 -0.82 -11.63
C GLN A 56 -1.39 -1.24 -12.24
N LYS A 57 -2.36 -1.61 -11.40
CA LYS A 57 -3.71 -2.06 -11.81
C LYS A 57 -4.74 -0.93 -11.87
N TYR A 58 -4.62 0.06 -11.01
CA TYR A 58 -5.60 1.12 -10.80
C TYR A 58 -5.01 2.51 -11.07
N ASN A 59 -5.88 3.52 -11.11
CA ASN A 59 -5.44 4.90 -11.24
C ASN A 59 -4.69 5.35 -9.97
N PRO A 60 -3.53 6.06 -10.08
CA PRO A 60 -2.76 6.53 -8.92
C PRO A 60 -3.56 7.43 -7.97
N ILE A 61 -4.47 8.26 -8.49
CA ILE A 61 -5.35 9.11 -7.67
C ILE A 61 -6.26 8.23 -6.81
N LEU A 62 -6.85 7.19 -7.41
CA LEU A 62 -7.72 6.26 -6.70
C LEU A 62 -6.94 5.49 -5.63
N THR A 63 -5.74 5.01 -5.97
CA THR A 63 -4.88 4.30 -5.01
C THR A 63 -4.50 5.17 -3.83
N ASN A 64 -4.15 6.44 -4.06
CA ASN A 64 -3.84 7.37 -2.97
C ASN A 64 -5.06 7.68 -2.10
N ILE A 65 -6.23 7.95 -2.68
CA ILE A 65 -7.46 8.21 -1.92
C ILE A 65 -7.79 7.03 -1.01
N LEU A 66 -7.73 5.81 -1.55
CA LEU A 66 -8.08 4.60 -0.79
C LEU A 66 -7.01 4.24 0.25
N GLY A 67 -5.73 4.44 -0.06
CA GLY A 67 -4.63 4.29 0.90
C GLY A 67 -4.76 5.28 2.06
N THR A 68 -5.00 6.55 1.78
CA THR A 68 -5.23 7.57 2.81
C THR A 68 -6.48 7.27 3.63
N ALA A 69 -7.59 6.89 3.00
CA ALA A 69 -8.82 6.56 3.72
C ALA A 69 -8.60 5.40 4.70
N LYS A 70 -7.83 4.37 4.31
CA LYS A 70 -7.46 3.26 5.21
C LYS A 70 -6.62 3.74 6.40
N GLU A 71 -5.62 4.58 6.20
CA GLU A 71 -4.79 5.06 7.32
C GLU A 71 -5.56 6.01 8.27
N VAL A 72 -6.49 6.80 7.71
CA VAL A 72 -7.41 7.62 8.51
C VAL A 72 -8.33 6.73 9.35
N ASP A 73 -8.89 5.66 8.78
CA ASP A 73 -9.66 4.64 9.53
C ASP A 73 -8.81 3.99 10.63
N ASP A 74 -7.58 3.58 10.33
CA ASP A 74 -6.66 3.00 11.31
C ASP A 74 -6.34 3.98 12.46
N TYR A 75 -6.19 5.27 12.17
CA TYR A 75 -5.94 6.30 13.17
C TYR A 75 -7.16 6.59 14.05
N PHE A 76 -8.31 6.90 13.44
CA PHE A 76 -9.49 7.37 14.17
C PHE A 76 -10.32 6.24 14.78
N ILE A 77 -10.40 5.08 14.11
CA ILE A 77 -11.30 3.98 14.48
C ILE A 77 -10.55 2.87 15.20
N LYS A 78 -9.30 2.58 14.81
CA LYS A 78 -8.49 1.52 15.43
C LYS A 78 -7.49 2.03 16.46
N HIS A 79 -7.44 3.34 16.72
CA HIS A 79 -6.56 4.00 17.70
C HIS A 79 -5.09 3.62 17.55
N LYS A 80 -4.60 3.42 16.31
CA LYS A 80 -3.16 3.26 16.06
C LYS A 80 -2.45 4.61 16.26
N ASN A 81 -1.17 4.57 16.61
CA ASN A 81 -0.37 5.79 16.86
C ASN A 81 -0.38 6.72 15.64
N GLY A 82 -0.70 8.01 15.84
CA GLY A 82 -0.85 8.97 14.74
C GLY A 82 0.41 9.30 13.95
N TRP A 83 1.58 9.15 14.58
CA TRP A 83 2.86 9.28 13.90
C TRP A 83 3.08 8.15 12.88
N ASP A 84 2.62 6.94 13.20
CA ASP A 84 2.70 5.78 12.31
C ASP A 84 1.77 5.98 11.10
N SER A 85 0.55 6.50 11.33
CA SER A 85 -0.41 6.76 10.25
C SER A 85 0.06 7.83 9.25
N LEU A 86 0.75 8.88 9.71
CA LEU A 86 1.34 9.88 8.81
C LEU A 86 2.51 9.30 7.99
N GLY A 87 3.34 8.45 8.62
CA GLY A 87 4.38 7.70 7.92
C GLY A 87 3.80 6.78 6.85
N ASP A 88 2.72 6.06 7.17
CA ASP A 88 2.04 5.15 6.27
C ASP A 88 1.38 5.87 5.08
N ILE A 89 0.77 7.05 5.32
CA ILE A 89 0.25 7.90 4.24
C ILE A 89 1.38 8.33 3.30
N LYS A 90 2.51 8.78 3.84
CA LYS A 90 3.69 9.16 3.04
C LYS A 90 4.21 7.97 2.22
N ASN A 91 4.30 6.80 2.84
CA ASN A 91 4.79 5.58 2.19
C ASN A 91 3.83 5.10 1.09
N ASN A 92 2.51 5.18 1.33
CA ASN A 92 1.50 4.91 0.31
C ASN A 92 1.67 5.87 -0.90
N PHE A 93 1.90 7.16 -0.66
CA PHE A 93 2.11 8.14 -1.73
C PHE A 93 3.38 7.85 -2.55
N ILE A 94 4.51 7.56 -1.89
CA ILE A 94 5.76 7.17 -2.55
C ILE A 94 5.54 5.92 -3.40
N GLY A 95 4.89 4.90 -2.81
CA GLY A 95 4.53 3.67 -3.51
C GLY A 95 3.71 3.93 -4.77
N SER A 96 2.72 4.82 -4.70
CA SER A 96 1.90 5.17 -5.86
C SER A 96 2.73 5.80 -6.99
N ILE A 97 3.63 6.72 -6.66
CA ILE A 97 4.54 7.32 -7.65
C ILE A 97 5.43 6.25 -8.29
N VAL A 98 6.02 5.36 -7.49
CA VAL A 98 6.88 4.28 -7.97
C VAL A 98 6.10 3.33 -8.88
N GLY A 99 4.89 2.93 -8.47
CA GLY A 99 4.00 2.08 -9.27
C GLY A 99 3.58 2.74 -10.59
N GLN A 100 3.31 4.05 -10.57
CA GLN A 100 2.97 4.80 -11.79
C GLN A 100 4.14 4.86 -12.76
N LYS A 101 5.35 5.18 -12.28
CA LYS A 101 6.56 5.23 -13.11
C LYS A 101 6.94 3.87 -13.69
N ASN A 102 6.62 2.79 -12.96
CA ASN A 102 6.98 1.43 -13.32
C ASN A 102 5.74 0.57 -13.63
N LYS A 103 4.73 1.13 -14.29
CA LYS A 103 3.40 0.51 -14.48
C LYS A 103 3.44 -0.91 -15.07
N TYR A 104 4.38 -1.16 -15.99
CA TYR A 104 4.50 -2.42 -16.71
C TYR A 104 5.64 -3.31 -16.19
N MET A 105 6.32 -2.89 -15.13
CA MET A 105 7.40 -3.67 -14.52
C MET A 105 6.83 -4.94 -13.85
N PRO A 106 7.47 -6.11 -14.00
CA PRO A 106 7.08 -7.29 -13.23
C PRO A 106 7.09 -7.01 -11.73
N ARG A 107 6.06 -7.49 -11.00
CA ARG A 107 5.88 -7.17 -9.57
C ARG A 107 7.09 -7.52 -8.70
N LYS A 108 7.73 -8.66 -8.93
CA LYS A 108 8.97 -9.01 -8.22
C LYS A 108 10.05 -7.94 -8.42
N SER A 109 10.28 -7.49 -9.65
CA SER A 109 11.28 -6.45 -9.94
C SER A 109 10.91 -5.11 -9.32
N LEU A 110 9.62 -4.78 -9.26
CA LEU A 110 9.12 -3.60 -8.56
C LEU A 110 9.42 -3.66 -7.07
N TYR A 111 9.19 -4.82 -6.44
CA TYR A 111 9.51 -5.03 -5.03
C TYR A 111 11.01 -5.02 -4.77
N ASP A 112 11.83 -5.60 -5.66
CA ASP A 112 13.29 -5.53 -5.59
C ASP A 112 13.76 -4.07 -5.62
N LEU A 113 13.19 -3.25 -6.50
CA LEU A 113 13.49 -1.81 -6.60
C LEU A 113 13.10 -1.07 -5.31
N ILE A 114 11.88 -1.27 -4.82
CA ILE A 114 11.41 -0.61 -3.59
C ILE A 114 12.29 -0.99 -2.40
N PHE A 115 12.62 -2.27 -2.28
CA PHE A 115 13.49 -2.76 -1.22
C PHE A 115 14.88 -2.10 -1.27
N LYS A 116 15.53 -2.11 -2.44
CA LYS A 116 16.90 -1.56 -2.59
C LYS A 116 16.98 -0.05 -2.40
N ASP A 117 16.00 0.68 -2.88
CA ASP A 117 16.08 2.14 -2.97
C ASP A 117 15.52 2.85 -1.72
N PHE A 118 14.60 2.19 -0.99
CA PHE A 118 13.85 2.85 0.08
C PHE A 118 13.97 2.17 1.45
N ILE A 119 14.39 0.90 1.52
CA ILE A 119 14.51 0.18 2.78
C ILE A 119 15.99 0.12 3.18
N LYS A 120 16.33 0.75 4.30
CA LYS A 120 17.69 0.87 4.85
C LYS A 120 17.74 0.31 6.26
#